data_AF-A0A2S6CKK0-F1
#
_entry.id   AF-A0A2S6CKK0-F1
#
_cell.length_a   1.000
_cell.length_b   1.000
_cell.length_c   1.000
_cell.angle_alpha   90.00
_cell.angle_beta   90.00
_cell.angle_gamma   90.00
#
_symmetry.space_group_name_H-M   'P 1'
#
loop_
_entity.id
_entity.type
_entity.pdbx_description
1 polymer ?
#
loop_
_entity_poly.entity_id
_entity_poly.type
_entity_poly.pdbx_seq_one_letter_code
_entity_poly.pdbx_strand_id
1 'polypeptide(L)'
;MVPAPVSALAQSESKTRFFHRLHLCEDDRAHKELYSLMKREAVAGRKRLIEKESAGSPINETTTHAEILRIYKLASPETRTVYDLGKDTDGPEEENWVIRWLLYRDQRNNRMRGGNTAPDNQAIDDDGSSGAFSSAQSVTPDQGQDSNGSETASARRSEYWDPVRNQWVSRSP
;
A
#
# COMPACT_ATOMS: atom_id res chain seq x y z
N MET A 1 -4.68 -30.18 -15.44
CA MET A 1 -4.01 -30.51 -14.17
C MET A 1 -3.99 -29.22 -13.36
N VAL A 2 -4.69 -29.15 -12.23
CA VAL A 2 -4.69 -27.95 -11.38
C VAL A 2 -3.36 -27.93 -10.62
N PRO A 3 -2.56 -26.84 -10.69
CA PRO A 3 -1.30 -26.78 -9.98
C PRO A 3 -1.53 -26.86 -8.46
N ALA A 4 -0.61 -27.49 -7.75
CA ALA A 4 -0.72 -27.64 -6.30
C ALA A 4 -0.70 -26.25 -5.62
N PRO A 5 -1.55 -26.03 -4.60
CA PRO A 5 -1.51 -24.80 -3.81
C PRO A 5 -0.14 -24.60 -3.17
N VAL A 6 0.29 -23.35 -3.09
CA VAL A 6 1.53 -22.94 -2.41
C VAL A 6 1.21 -22.38 -1.04
N SER A 7 2.05 -22.69 -0.05
CA SER A 7 1.86 -22.22 1.32
C SER A 7 1.84 -20.69 1.39
N ALA A 8 1.06 -20.16 2.33
CA ALA A 8 0.92 -18.72 2.52
C ALA A 8 2.27 -18.02 2.78
N LEU A 9 2.38 -16.80 2.26
CA LEU A 9 3.50 -15.90 2.53
C LEU A 9 3.08 -14.86 3.57
N ALA A 10 3.96 -14.53 4.51
CA ALA A 10 3.68 -13.49 5.49
C ALA A 10 3.50 -12.12 4.82
N GLN A 11 2.61 -11.29 5.35
CA GLN A 11 2.24 -9.98 4.78
C GLN A 11 3.41 -8.98 4.75
N SER A 12 4.36 -9.12 5.67
CA SER A 12 5.56 -8.29 5.78
C SER A 12 6.65 -8.64 4.75
N GLU A 13 6.49 -9.71 3.99
CA GLU A 13 7.50 -10.21 3.06
C GLU A 13 7.72 -9.28 1.86
N SER A 14 8.88 -9.44 1.23
CA SER A 14 9.27 -8.63 0.07
C SER A 14 8.51 -9.05 -1.19
N LYS A 15 8.43 -8.13 -2.16
CA LYS A 15 7.90 -8.43 -3.50
C LYS A 15 8.68 -9.57 -4.16
N THR A 16 10.00 -9.63 -3.96
CA THR A 16 10.85 -10.71 -4.49
C THR A 16 10.49 -12.07 -3.92
N ARG A 17 10.22 -12.16 -2.62
CA ARG A 17 9.76 -13.41 -2.00
C ARG A 17 8.38 -13.81 -2.51
N PHE A 18 7.49 -12.84 -2.75
CA PHE A 18 6.19 -13.07 -3.37
C PHE A 18 6.32 -13.62 -4.79
N PHE A 19 7.14 -13.00 -5.64
CA PHE A 19 7.40 -13.47 -7.00
C PHE A 19 8.00 -14.87 -7.01
N HIS A 20 9.04 -15.11 -6.20
CA HIS A 20 9.66 -16.42 -6.08
C HIS A 20 8.67 -17.51 -5.62
N ARG A 21 7.78 -17.19 -4.67
CA ARG A 21 6.77 -18.16 -4.17
C ARG A 21 5.74 -18.52 -5.23
N LEU A 22 5.42 -17.61 -6.14
CA LEU A 22 4.46 -17.81 -7.23
C LEU A 22 5.12 -18.25 -8.53
N HIS A 23 6.42 -18.56 -8.50
CA HIS A 23 7.22 -18.91 -9.68
C HIS A 23 7.19 -17.82 -10.78
N LEU A 24 7.03 -16.56 -10.38
CA LEU A 24 7.11 -15.39 -11.25
C LEU A 24 8.54 -14.84 -11.25
N CYS A 25 8.98 -14.31 -12.39
CA CYS A 25 10.28 -13.66 -12.54
C CYS A 25 10.12 -12.14 -12.52
N GLU A 26 10.89 -11.44 -11.67
CA GLU A 26 10.81 -9.98 -11.58
C GLU A 26 11.39 -9.28 -12.80
N ASP A 27 12.28 -9.90 -13.56
CA ASP A 27 12.90 -9.29 -14.76
C ASP A 27 12.09 -9.55 -16.04
N ASP A 28 11.19 -10.54 -16.00
CA ASP A 28 10.34 -10.90 -17.13
C ASP A 28 9.19 -9.90 -17.29
N ARG A 29 9.09 -9.32 -18.48
CA ARG A 29 8.04 -8.36 -18.84
C ARG A 29 6.64 -8.98 -18.71
N ALA A 30 6.43 -10.23 -19.12
CA ALA A 30 5.12 -10.86 -19.05
C ALA A 30 4.65 -11.01 -17.59
N HIS A 31 5.56 -11.41 -16.69
CA HIS A 31 5.27 -11.50 -15.26
C HIS A 31 5.06 -10.13 -14.60
N LYS A 32 5.78 -9.09 -15.04
CA LYS A 32 5.51 -7.70 -14.59
C LYS A 32 4.13 -7.22 -15.01
N GLU A 33 3.71 -7.51 -16.24
CA GLU A 33 2.38 -7.17 -16.76
C GLU A 33 1.30 -7.93 -15.98
N LEU A 34 1.47 -9.24 -15.77
CA LEU A 34 0.58 -10.06 -14.94
C LEU A 34 0.45 -9.53 -13.50
N TYR A 35 1.57 -9.19 -12.85
CA TYR A 35 1.57 -8.58 -11.53
C TYR A 35 0.84 -7.23 -11.51
N SER A 36 0.94 -6.45 -12.59
CA SER A 36 0.23 -5.18 -12.73
C SER A 36 -1.28 -5.36 -12.86
N LEU A 37 -1.73 -6.43 -13.54
CA LEU A 37 -3.14 -6.82 -13.56
C LEU A 37 -3.63 -7.23 -12.16
N MET A 38 -2.86 -8.07 -11.45
CA MET A 38 -3.18 -8.49 -10.08
C MET A 38 -3.33 -7.29 -9.14
N LYS A 39 -2.40 -6.32 -9.24
CA LYS A 39 -2.51 -5.06 -8.48
C LYS A 39 -3.79 -4.29 -8.81
N ARG A 40 -4.16 -4.18 -10.10
CA ARG A 40 -5.36 -3.45 -10.53
C ARG A 40 -6.63 -4.04 -9.92
N GLU A 41 -6.74 -5.36 -9.92
CA GLU A 41 -7.87 -6.07 -9.31
C GLU A 41 -7.94 -5.84 -7.80
N ALA A 42 -6.79 -5.92 -7.12
CA ALA A 42 -6.69 -5.65 -5.69
C ALA A 42 -7.05 -4.20 -5.33
N VAL A 43 -6.59 -3.22 -6.12
CA VAL A 43 -6.95 -1.79 -5.95
C VAL A 43 -8.46 -1.59 -6.14
N ALA A 44 -9.06 -2.22 -7.15
CA ALA A 44 -10.50 -2.16 -7.35
C ALA A 44 -11.28 -2.76 -6.17
N GLY A 45 -10.80 -3.86 -5.59
CA GLY A 45 -11.40 -4.44 -4.39
C GLY A 45 -11.22 -3.57 -3.15
N ARG A 46 -10.05 -2.95 -3.00
CA ARG A 46 -9.81 -2.01 -1.91
C ARG A 46 -10.71 -0.78 -1.99
N LYS A 47 -10.93 -0.24 -3.18
CA LYS A 47 -11.86 0.87 -3.41
C LYS A 47 -13.25 0.52 -2.88
N ARG A 48 -13.77 -0.69 -3.17
CA ARG A 48 -15.06 -1.17 -2.66
C ARG A 48 -15.07 -1.30 -1.13
N LEU A 49 -13.98 -1.76 -0.51
CA LEU A 49 -13.87 -1.81 0.95
C LEU A 49 -13.95 -0.41 1.57
N ILE A 50 -13.27 0.58 1.00
CA ILE A 50 -13.29 1.97 1.47
C ILE A 50 -14.67 2.61 1.26
N GLU A 51 -15.33 2.34 0.13
CA GLU A 51 -16.70 2.80 -0.11
C GLU A 51 -17.67 2.21 0.91
N LYS A 52 -17.52 0.91 1.23
CA LYS A 52 -18.31 0.22 2.25
C LYS A 52 -18.04 0.75 3.66
N GLU A 53 -16.79 1.08 3.97
CA GLU A 53 -16.38 1.76 5.20
C GLU A 53 -17.07 3.12 5.34
N SER A 54 -17.04 3.91 4.26
CA SER A 54 -17.68 5.22 4.20
C SER A 54 -19.20 5.15 4.36
N ALA A 55 -19.81 4.03 3.96
CA ALA A 55 -21.23 3.73 4.17
C ALA A 55 -21.57 3.24 5.60
N GLY A 56 -20.60 3.24 6.52
CA GLY A 56 -20.80 2.91 7.93
C GLY A 56 -20.55 1.44 8.30
N SER A 57 -20.00 0.63 7.39
CA SER A 57 -19.61 -0.75 7.69
C SER A 57 -18.10 -0.84 7.92
N PRO A 58 -17.61 -1.06 9.15
CA PRO A 58 -16.18 -1.02 9.44
C PRO A 58 -15.40 -2.09 8.64
N ILE A 59 -14.19 -1.73 8.19
CA ILE A 59 -13.28 -2.70 7.57
C ILE A 59 -12.74 -3.62 8.67
N ASN A 60 -13.37 -4.79 8.80
CA ASN A 60 -12.96 -5.88 9.67
C ASN A 60 -12.53 -7.11 8.87
N GLU A 61 -12.08 -8.15 9.56
CA GLU A 61 -11.63 -9.40 8.94
C GLU A 61 -12.71 -10.03 8.06
N THR A 62 -13.96 -10.09 8.53
CA THR A 62 -15.09 -10.64 7.77
C THR A 62 -15.33 -9.89 6.46
N THR A 63 -15.31 -8.55 6.49
CA THR A 63 -15.48 -7.76 5.27
C THR A 63 -14.29 -7.92 4.32
N THR A 64 -13.08 -8.05 4.86
CA THR A 64 -11.85 -8.28 4.07
C THR A 64 -11.89 -9.64 3.41
N HIS A 65 -12.25 -10.68 4.15
CA HIS A 65 -12.43 -12.05 3.65
C HIS A 65 -13.50 -12.12 2.55
N ALA A 66 -14.66 -11.49 2.76
CA ALA A 66 -15.70 -11.42 1.74
C ALA A 66 -15.21 -10.73 0.45
N GLU A 67 -14.36 -9.70 0.58
CA GLU A 67 -13.76 -9.03 -0.58
C GLU A 67 -12.68 -9.87 -1.26
N ILE A 68 -11.86 -10.63 -0.51
CA ILE A 68 -10.89 -11.57 -1.08
C ILE A 68 -11.59 -12.56 -2.01
N LEU A 69 -12.68 -13.17 -1.55
CA LEU A 69 -13.49 -14.09 -2.35
C LEU A 69 -14.12 -13.40 -3.56
N ARG A 70 -14.54 -12.14 -3.40
CA ARG A 70 -15.11 -11.35 -4.51
C ARG A 70 -14.08 -11.03 -5.58
N ILE A 71 -12.86 -10.65 -5.20
CA ILE A 71 -11.76 -10.41 -6.14
C ILE A 71 -11.46 -11.69 -6.91
N TYR A 72 -11.34 -12.83 -6.22
CA TYR A 72 -11.10 -14.12 -6.87
C TYR A 72 -12.19 -14.48 -7.89
N LYS A 73 -13.47 -14.25 -7.56
CA LYS A 73 -14.60 -14.51 -8.47
C LYS A 73 -14.61 -13.61 -9.72
N LEU A 74 -14.13 -12.38 -9.58
CA LEU A 74 -14.09 -11.38 -10.65
C LEU A 74 -12.75 -11.34 -11.41
N ALA A 75 -11.77 -12.14 -10.97
CA ALA A 75 -10.43 -12.17 -11.53
C ALA A 75 -10.45 -12.51 -13.02
N SER A 76 -9.56 -11.88 -13.78
CA SER A 76 -9.33 -12.24 -15.17
C SER A 76 -8.80 -13.67 -15.28
N PRO A 77 -8.99 -14.35 -16.43
CA PRO A 77 -8.44 -15.69 -16.63
C PRO A 77 -6.93 -15.76 -16.38
N GLU A 78 -6.19 -14.70 -16.69
CA GLU A 78 -4.74 -14.63 -16.52
C GLU A 78 -4.34 -14.60 -15.04
N THR A 79 -4.91 -13.66 -14.26
CA THR A 79 -4.58 -13.52 -12.83
C THR A 79 -5.12 -14.67 -12.00
N ARG A 80 -6.23 -15.27 -12.44
CA ARG A 80 -6.85 -16.42 -11.79
C ARG A 80 -5.90 -17.62 -11.69
N THR A 81 -5.11 -17.87 -12.74
CA THR A 81 -4.11 -18.96 -12.69
C THR A 81 -3.10 -18.79 -11.55
N VAL A 82 -2.77 -17.55 -11.19
CA VAL A 82 -1.88 -17.24 -10.06
C VAL A 82 -2.62 -17.33 -8.73
N TYR A 83 -3.86 -16.86 -8.68
CA TYR A 83 -4.68 -16.96 -7.48
C TYR A 83 -5.03 -18.40 -7.11
N ASP A 84 -5.17 -19.30 -8.08
CA ASP A 84 -5.39 -20.72 -7.83
C ASP A 84 -4.24 -21.34 -7.01
N LEU A 85 -3.01 -20.87 -7.20
CA LEU A 85 -1.85 -21.26 -6.39
C LEU A 85 -2.00 -20.78 -4.94
N GLY A 86 -2.63 -19.63 -4.75
CA GLY A 86 -2.81 -19.00 -3.45
C GLY A 86 -3.96 -19.52 -2.62
N LYS A 87 -4.70 -20.50 -3.15
CA LYS A 87 -5.96 -20.96 -2.58
C LYS A 87 -5.70 -21.90 -1.40
N ASP A 88 -6.19 -21.53 -0.22
CA ASP A 88 -6.21 -22.43 0.93
C ASP A 88 -7.63 -23.00 1.08
N THR A 89 -7.76 -24.30 0.81
CA THR A 89 -9.00 -25.06 0.98
C THR A 89 -8.95 -26.03 2.15
N ASP A 90 -7.81 -26.11 2.84
CA ASP A 90 -7.61 -27.05 3.95
C ASP A 90 -8.15 -26.48 5.27
N GLY A 91 -8.29 -25.15 5.34
CA GLY A 91 -8.94 -24.46 6.44
C GLY A 91 -10.48 -24.54 6.43
N PRO A 92 -11.13 -24.21 7.57
CA PRO A 92 -12.59 -24.12 7.67
C PRO A 92 -13.18 -22.97 6.84
N GLU A 93 -12.36 -22.00 6.43
CA GLU A 93 -12.74 -20.87 5.59
C GLU A 93 -11.89 -20.85 4.32
N GLU A 94 -12.52 -20.64 3.16
CA GLU A 94 -11.84 -20.55 1.86
C GLU A 94 -11.02 -19.26 1.81
N GLU A 95 -9.69 -19.36 1.77
CA GLU A 95 -8.83 -18.19 1.70
C GLU A 95 -8.05 -18.10 0.40
N ASN A 96 -7.59 -16.88 0.11
CA ASN A 96 -6.60 -16.65 -0.94
C ASN A 96 -5.50 -15.72 -0.42
N TRP A 97 -4.37 -16.31 -0.02
CA TRP A 97 -3.29 -15.56 0.61
C TRP A 97 -2.63 -14.59 -0.36
N VAL A 98 -2.65 -14.87 -1.67
CA VAL A 98 -2.07 -14.01 -2.71
C VAL A 98 -2.85 -12.69 -2.78
N ILE A 99 -4.18 -12.77 -2.84
CA ILE A 99 -5.05 -11.59 -2.84
C ILE A 99 -4.92 -10.84 -1.52
N ARG A 100 -4.92 -11.55 -0.38
CA ARG A 100 -4.70 -10.96 0.96
C ARG A 100 -3.38 -10.18 1.01
N TRP A 101 -2.31 -10.73 0.46
CA TRP A 101 -1.00 -10.09 0.40
C TRP A 101 -1.04 -8.81 -0.44
N LEU A 102 -1.69 -8.83 -1.62
CA LEU A 102 -1.84 -7.65 -2.48
C LEU A 102 -2.63 -6.52 -1.80
N LEU A 103 -3.74 -6.85 -1.12
CA LEU A 103 -4.55 -5.87 -0.39
C LEU A 103 -3.75 -5.20 0.74
N TYR A 104 -2.93 -5.96 1.46
CA TYR A 104 -2.04 -5.43 2.48
C TYR A 104 -0.96 -4.51 1.90
N ARG A 105 -0.37 -4.90 0.76
CA ARG A 105 0.66 -4.10 0.06
C ARG A 105 0.12 -2.73 -0.34
N ASP A 106 -1.08 -2.69 -0.89
CA ASP A 106 -1.75 -1.44 -1.26
C ASP A 106 -2.07 -0.56 -0.03
N GLN A 107 -2.57 -1.17 1.05
CA GLN A 107 -2.77 -0.45 2.32
C GLN A 107 -1.51 0.22 2.83
N ARG A 108 -0.39 -0.50 2.82
CA ARG A 108 0.90 0.02 3.27
C ARG A 108 1.39 1.17 2.39
N ASN A 109 1.30 1.03 1.07
CA ASN A 109 1.74 2.05 0.13
C ASN A 109 0.90 3.35 0.24
N ASN A 110 -0.41 3.22 0.39
CA ASN A 110 -1.31 4.37 0.53
C ASN A 110 -1.12 5.10 1.87
N ARG A 111 -0.82 4.39 2.95
CA ARG A 111 -0.46 5.00 4.24
C ARG A 111 0.84 5.80 4.19
N MET A 112 1.82 5.36 3.39
CA MET A 112 3.09 6.07 3.21
C MET A 112 2.97 7.29 2.30
N ARG A 113 2.06 7.27 1.31
CA ARG A 113 1.78 8.43 0.44
C ARG A 113 0.84 9.46 1.07
N GLY A 114 -0.07 9.04 1.96
CA GLY A 114 -1.09 9.91 2.58
C GLY A 114 -0.58 10.91 3.63
N GLY A 115 0.73 11.08 3.79
CA GLY A 115 1.31 12.07 4.70
C GLY A 115 1.20 13.51 4.20
N ASN A 116 1.07 13.73 2.89
CA ASN A 116 0.85 15.04 2.28
C ASN A 116 0.16 14.84 0.91
N THR A 117 -0.86 15.65 0.63
CA THR A 117 -1.50 15.89 -0.69
C THR A 117 -2.85 15.19 -0.92
N ALA A 118 -3.83 16.04 -1.25
CA ALA A 118 -5.21 15.79 -1.63
C ALA A 118 -5.33 14.93 -2.93
N PRO A 119 -6.54 14.48 -3.32
CA PRO A 119 -6.72 13.50 -4.37
C PRO A 119 -6.54 14.17 -5.73
N ASP A 120 -5.39 13.97 -6.35
CA ASP A 120 -5.21 14.26 -7.78
C ASP A 120 -4.73 13.00 -8.50
N ASN A 121 -5.19 12.89 -9.73
CA ASN A 121 -5.19 11.73 -10.61
C ASN A 121 -3.88 10.93 -10.61
N GLN A 122 -3.89 9.70 -10.07
CA GLN A 122 -2.74 8.80 -10.18
C GLN A 122 -2.69 8.17 -11.57
N ALA A 123 -1.93 8.82 -12.44
CA ALA A 123 -1.20 8.18 -13.52
C ALA A 123 -0.39 7.00 -12.97
N ILE A 124 -0.28 5.97 -13.79
CA ILE A 124 0.45 4.74 -13.52
C ILE A 124 1.94 5.08 -13.68
N ASP A 125 2.59 5.49 -12.59
CA ASP A 125 4.04 5.75 -12.61
C ASP A 125 4.82 4.43 -12.48
N ASP A 126 5.59 4.15 -13.52
CA ASP A 126 6.58 3.10 -13.67
C ASP A 126 7.83 3.48 -12.87
N ASP A 127 8.06 2.88 -11.70
CA ASP A 127 9.27 3.13 -10.91
C ASP A 127 10.36 2.10 -11.25
N GLY A 128 11.19 2.49 -12.23
CA GLY A 128 12.47 1.90 -12.54
C GLY A 128 13.58 2.54 -11.71
N SER A 129 14.08 1.77 -10.74
CA SER A 129 15.44 1.71 -10.19
C SER A 129 16.47 2.83 -10.50
N SER A 130 17.08 3.31 -9.40
CA SER A 130 18.52 3.58 -9.17
C SER A 130 19.23 4.79 -9.81
N GLY A 131 20.02 5.48 -8.97
CA GLY A 131 21.33 5.99 -9.38
C GLY A 131 21.56 7.50 -9.27
N ALA A 132 22.22 7.89 -8.17
CA ALA A 132 22.94 9.13 -7.90
C ALA A 132 23.39 9.99 -9.10
N PHE A 133 23.17 11.32 -9.01
CA PHE A 133 24.26 12.30 -9.02
C PHE A 133 23.78 13.67 -8.52
N SER A 134 24.49 14.21 -7.53
CA SER A 134 24.50 15.65 -7.25
C SER A 134 25.32 16.34 -8.32
N SER A 135 24.81 17.41 -8.93
CA SER A 135 25.66 18.49 -9.42
C SER A 135 24.86 19.78 -9.55
N ALA A 136 25.51 20.86 -9.09
CA ALA A 136 24.99 22.18 -8.89
C ALA A 136 24.65 22.91 -10.20
N GLN A 137 23.70 23.83 -10.14
CA GLN A 137 23.93 25.18 -10.68
C GLN A 137 23.05 26.23 -10.00
N SER A 138 23.69 27.36 -9.82
CA SER A 138 23.41 28.49 -8.97
C SER A 138 22.82 29.67 -9.77
N VAL A 139 21.82 30.34 -9.17
CA VAL A 139 21.60 31.81 -9.07
C VAL A 139 21.45 32.62 -10.40
N THR A 140 20.50 33.54 -10.64
CA THR A 140 19.77 34.59 -9.87
C THR A 140 18.59 35.11 -10.77
N PRO A 141 17.93 36.28 -10.55
CA PRO A 141 16.81 36.53 -9.61
C PRO A 141 15.60 37.27 -10.27
N ASP A 142 14.44 37.32 -9.62
CA ASP A 142 13.48 38.46 -9.71
C ASP A 142 12.41 38.28 -8.62
N GLN A 143 12.57 38.90 -7.44
CA GLN A 143 12.00 40.18 -7.03
C GLN A 143 10.45 40.20 -6.94
N GLY A 144 9.96 39.99 -5.72
CA GLY A 144 8.57 40.20 -5.31
C GLY A 144 8.53 40.39 -3.80
N GLN A 145 8.72 41.64 -3.37
CA GLN A 145 8.69 42.09 -1.98
C GLN A 145 7.25 42.25 -1.49
N ASP A 146 6.81 41.40 -0.57
CA ASP A 146 5.70 41.73 0.33
C ASP A 146 6.20 41.58 1.77
N SER A 147 6.44 42.73 2.40
CA SER A 147 6.76 42.84 3.82
C SER A 147 5.47 42.79 4.63
N ASN A 148 5.37 41.86 5.59
CA ASN A 148 4.66 42.16 6.83
C ASN A 148 5.13 41.23 7.96
N GLY A 149 5.55 41.85 9.06
CA GLY A 149 6.13 41.19 10.22
C GLY A 149 5.12 40.41 11.05
N SER A 150 5.64 39.44 11.80
CA SER A 150 5.65 39.49 13.27
C SER A 150 6.39 38.27 13.77
N GLU A 151 7.48 38.53 14.47
CA GLU A 151 8.21 37.56 15.26
C GLU A 151 7.29 37.02 16.36
N THR A 152 6.83 35.78 16.21
CA THR A 152 6.55 34.92 17.36
C THR A 152 7.09 33.55 17.04
N ALA A 153 8.35 33.33 17.43
CA ALA A 153 8.88 32.00 17.63
C ALA A 153 8.06 31.32 18.74
N SER A 154 6.88 30.79 18.41
CA SER A 154 6.22 29.80 19.25
C SER A 154 7.06 28.54 19.16
N ALA A 155 8.08 28.50 20.02
CA ALA A 155 8.73 27.27 20.44
C ALA A 155 7.62 26.25 20.68
N ARG A 156 7.51 25.29 19.76
CA ARG A 156 6.58 24.17 19.84
C ARG A 156 6.94 23.43 21.12
N ARG A 157 6.22 23.72 22.21
CA ARG A 157 6.34 22.97 23.46
C ARG A 157 6.03 21.52 23.10
N SER A 158 7.07 20.70 23.04
CA SER A 158 6.93 19.27 22.80
C SER A 158 6.37 18.68 24.09
N GLU A 159 5.05 18.61 24.13
CA GLU A 159 4.31 17.93 25.19
C GLU A 159 4.13 16.48 24.79
N TYR A 160 4.51 15.58 25.69
CA TYR A 160 4.37 14.14 25.53
C TYR A 160 3.51 13.60 26.68
N TRP A 161 2.66 12.62 26.35
CA TRP A 161 1.79 11.95 27.30
C TRP A 161 2.55 10.87 28.08
N ASP A 162 2.68 11.04 29.40
CA ASP A 162 3.30 10.05 30.30
C ASP A 162 2.23 9.09 30.87
N PRO A 163 2.16 7.82 30.43
CA PRO A 163 1.15 6.87 30.89
C PRO A 163 1.37 6.36 32.31
N VAL A 164 2.58 6.48 32.87
CA VAL A 164 2.87 6.07 34.24
C VAL A 164 2.31 7.12 35.21
N ARG A 165 2.38 8.39 34.81
CA ARG A 165 1.93 9.53 35.62
C ARG A 165 0.53 10.03 35.24
N ASN A 166 -0.05 9.50 34.17
CA ASN A 166 -1.36 9.88 33.63
C ASN A 166 -1.52 11.41 33.44
N GLN A 167 -0.48 12.06 32.93
CA GLN A 167 -0.45 13.51 32.72
C GLN A 167 0.42 13.91 31.53
N TRP A 168 0.17 15.11 31.01
CA TRP A 168 1.00 15.74 29.97
C TRP A 168 2.27 16.33 30.58
N VAL A 169 3.42 16.05 29.97
CA VAL A 169 4.72 16.58 30.40
C VAL A 169 5.31 17.44 29.28
N SER A 170 5.59 18.71 29.58
CA SER A 170 6.26 19.62 28.66
C SER A 170 7.79 19.49 28.78
N ARG A 171 8.49 19.21 27.68
CA ARG A 171 9.96 19.43 27.63
C ARG A 171 10.23 20.92 27.46
N SER A 172 10.89 21.54 28.44
CA SER A 172 11.55 22.83 28.22
C SER A 172 12.89 22.59 27.50
N PRO A 173 13.32 23.49 26.61
CA PRO A 173 14.64 23.43 26.00
C PRO A 173 15.77 23.51 27.04
#